data_AF-G9XAW9-F1
#
_entry.id   AF-G9XAW9-F1
#
_cell.length_a   1.000
_cell.length_b   1.000
_cell.length_c   1.000
_cell.angle_alpha   90.00
_cell.angle_beta   90.00
_cell.angle_gamma   90.00
#
_symmetry.space_group_name_H-M   'P 1'
#
loop_
_entity.id
_entity.type
_entity.pdbx_description
1 polymer ?
#
loop_
_entity_poly.entity_id
_entity_poly.type
_entity_poly.pdbx_seq_one_letter_code
_entity_poly.pdbx_strand_id
1 'polypeptide(L)'
;MNKNIFEIVEEVLKTNSKYISDDGKLLKAIVYSDVMTMDKELLHLLLSNEKIKERFFKDVNGTLIFDKQGFAWFIESKEFLPDSYTRYTNKIGLTNGGDFISKSNDVVLDFPYKDCVLEGGQDKEDQKRKEIFYNETIASDEISKMLAPKVFTNAKRYTKDGVKDNVTFDENDNLIIKGNNLIALSSLLKRYEGKVKCIYIDPPYNTGSDSFNYNDAFNHSTWLTFMKNRLEIAKRLLKEDGVIFVQCDDKEQPYLQVMTNEIFGRENRVNTIIWKKLLSAKKQSSYLSNVTEYILVYKKSNQAQINKVFLKVEEIKDLKNYPYIEDTTQRRYGSFDFTQKGQGPSRRFNGIELEPPKGKHWIWDQNKINEGIKNNIIIFTKNGMPRVKRYLDEKEGNPLSDLWSDDEVKIISANDKERYAFDGQKPENLIKRILDISTDFGDLVLDFHIGTGTTCAVAHKMGRRYIGVEQMDYIQNITVERMKKVIDGEQGGISKSADWQGGGSFIYCELLENASTLIEKIQAASEETISKIKKEIYVDERIIPYITREELEKADEEFNSLKLEEKKKALISLVDKNKLYVNYSDMDDESYAISESDKAFTKSFYAEV
;
A
#
# COMPACT_ATOMS: atom_id res chain seq x y z
N MET A 1 39.72 -6.58 8.82
CA MET A 1 38.74 -5.52 9.16
C MET A 1 39.44 -4.19 9.14
N ASN A 2 38.90 -3.19 8.44
CA ASN A 2 39.40 -1.82 8.54
C ASN A 2 38.94 -1.24 9.89
N LYS A 3 39.88 -0.99 10.81
CA LYS A 3 39.56 -0.36 12.10
C LYS A 3 38.95 1.02 11.89
N ASN A 4 37.91 1.35 12.65
CA ASN A 4 37.29 2.67 12.60
C ASN A 4 38.14 3.71 13.35
N ILE A 5 37.85 5.00 13.17
CA ILE A 5 38.66 6.08 13.75
C ILE A 5 38.64 6.08 15.30
N PHE A 6 37.56 5.61 15.93
CA PHE A 6 37.45 5.51 17.39
C PHE A 6 38.40 4.45 17.96
N GLU A 7 38.43 3.27 17.33
CA GLU A 7 39.33 2.17 17.70
C GLU A 7 40.80 2.57 17.52
N ILE A 8 41.12 3.28 16.43
CA ILE A 8 42.49 3.74 16.15
C ILE A 8 42.95 4.75 17.20
N VAL A 9 42.11 5.72 17.55
CA VAL A 9 42.43 6.73 18.58
C VAL A 9 42.57 6.07 19.95
N GLU A 10 41.72 5.11 20.29
CA GLU A 10 41.82 4.37 21.56
C GLU A 10 43.13 3.59 21.66
N GLU A 11 43.52 2.86 20.60
CA GLU A 11 44.78 2.10 20.57
C GLU A 11 46.00 3.00 20.72
N VAL A 12 46.02 4.12 19.99
CA VAL A 12 47.12 5.09 20.06
C VAL A 12 47.21 5.71 21.45
N LEU A 13 46.09 6.10 22.08
CA LEU A 13 46.13 6.66 23.43
C LEU A 13 46.55 5.60 24.47
N LYS A 14 46.19 4.33 24.28
CA LYS A 14 46.59 3.21 25.15
C LYS A 14 48.07 2.84 25.06
N THR A 15 48.86 3.41 24.14
CA THR A 15 50.32 3.20 24.16
C THR A 15 51.02 4.10 25.17
N ASN A 16 50.33 5.08 25.75
CA ASN A 16 50.87 5.95 26.79
C ASN A 16 50.18 5.66 28.14
N SER A 17 50.95 5.20 29.12
CA SER A 17 50.46 4.83 30.45
C SER A 17 49.80 5.99 31.20
N LYS A 18 50.10 7.24 30.84
CA LYS A 18 49.43 8.45 31.36
C LYS A 18 47.91 8.42 31.17
N TYR A 19 47.42 7.77 30.11
CA TYR A 19 46.00 7.73 29.75
C TYR A 19 45.29 6.46 30.22
N ILE A 20 45.94 5.61 31.01
CA ILE A 20 45.43 4.30 31.38
C ILE A 20 45.23 4.24 32.89
N SER A 21 44.06 3.80 33.34
CA SER A 21 43.75 3.53 34.74
C SER A 21 44.36 2.21 35.21
N ASP A 22 44.36 1.98 36.53
CA ASP A 22 44.84 0.73 37.13
C ASP A 22 44.09 -0.52 36.64
N ASP A 23 42.85 -0.36 36.16
CA ASP A 23 42.02 -1.42 35.55
C ASP A 23 42.12 -1.48 34.01
N GLY A 24 43.10 -0.79 33.40
CA GLY A 24 43.42 -0.88 31.97
C GLY A 24 42.48 -0.08 31.05
N LYS A 25 41.65 0.81 31.60
CA LYS A 25 40.71 1.65 30.84
C LYS A 25 41.29 3.01 30.52
N LEU A 26 40.76 3.64 29.47
CA LEU A 26 41.20 4.97 29.08
C LEU A 26 40.64 6.04 30.04
N LEU A 27 41.52 6.91 30.55
CA LEU A 27 41.16 8.03 31.40
C LEU A 27 40.77 9.25 30.55
N LYS A 28 39.53 9.27 30.05
CA LYS A 28 39.01 10.35 29.17
C LYS A 28 39.24 11.75 29.71
N ALA A 29 39.09 11.96 31.02
CA ALA A 29 39.29 13.26 31.66
C ALA A 29 40.73 13.76 31.53
N ILE A 30 41.72 12.86 31.60
CA ILE A 30 43.14 13.20 31.45
C ILE A 30 43.44 13.52 29.99
N VAL A 31 42.95 12.70 29.06
CA VAL A 31 43.08 12.95 27.62
C VAL A 31 42.46 14.31 27.26
N TYR A 32 41.24 14.59 27.73
CA TYR A 32 40.57 15.87 27.49
C TYR A 32 41.35 17.05 28.07
N SER A 33 41.86 16.92 29.30
CA SER A 33 42.72 17.93 29.91
C SER A 33 43.93 18.25 29.02
N ASP A 34 44.59 17.22 28.49
CA ASP A 34 45.77 17.36 27.63
C ASP A 34 45.45 17.92 26.24
N VAL A 35 44.26 17.63 25.71
CA VAL A 35 43.73 18.32 24.51
C VAL A 35 43.55 19.81 24.81
N MET A 36 43.01 20.16 25.98
CA MET A 36 42.76 21.55 26.38
C MET A 36 44.04 22.35 26.59
N THR A 37 45.10 21.73 27.07
CA THR A 37 46.41 22.37 27.29
C THR A 37 47.35 22.28 26.09
N MET A 38 46.95 21.58 25.02
CA MET A 38 47.82 21.27 23.87
C MET A 38 49.12 20.59 24.29
N ASP A 39 48.97 19.55 25.13
CA ASP A 39 50.10 18.77 25.66
C ASP A 39 50.97 18.20 24.53
N LYS A 40 52.29 18.36 24.67
CA LYS A 40 53.25 17.98 23.63
C LYS A 40 53.32 16.48 23.42
N GLU A 41 53.18 15.68 24.48
CA GLU A 41 53.22 14.22 24.38
C GLU A 41 51.96 13.70 23.71
N LEU A 42 50.79 14.27 24.03
CA LEU A 42 49.54 13.98 23.32
C LEU A 42 49.67 14.29 21.84
N LEU A 43 50.13 15.49 21.47
CA LEU A 43 50.23 15.89 20.06
C LEU A 43 51.21 15.01 19.29
N HIS A 44 52.36 14.68 19.88
CA HIS A 44 53.32 13.76 19.29
C HIS A 44 52.71 12.36 19.10
N LEU A 45 51.96 11.88 20.08
CA LEU A 45 51.30 10.60 20.05
C LEU A 45 50.24 10.54 18.94
N LEU A 46 49.41 11.57 18.80
CA LEU A 46 48.39 11.65 17.74
C LEU A 46 49.02 11.77 16.34
N LEU A 47 50.14 12.46 16.20
CA LEU A 47 50.89 12.59 14.94
C LEU A 47 51.53 11.28 14.48
N SER A 48 51.72 10.30 15.38
CA SER A 48 52.32 9.00 15.04
C SER A 48 51.42 8.12 14.15
N ASN A 49 50.15 8.47 13.99
CA ASN A 49 49.19 7.73 13.18
C ASN A 49 48.64 8.59 12.03
N GLU A 50 48.87 8.17 10.79
CA GLU A 50 48.48 8.95 9.60
C GLU A 50 46.97 9.19 9.51
N LYS A 51 46.11 8.25 9.95
CA LYS A 51 44.64 8.46 9.91
C LYS A 51 44.16 9.48 10.95
N ILE A 52 44.78 9.51 12.13
CA ILE A 52 44.49 10.53 13.15
C ILE A 52 44.98 11.89 12.65
N LYS A 53 46.17 11.92 12.05
CA LYS A 53 46.76 13.12 11.45
C LYS A 53 45.89 13.70 10.34
N GLU A 54 45.45 12.90 9.39
CA GLU A 54 44.53 13.32 8.31
C GLU A 54 43.21 13.86 8.85
N ARG A 55 42.70 13.31 9.96
CA ARG A 55 41.38 13.67 10.50
C ARG A 55 41.41 14.92 11.38
N PHE A 56 42.45 15.06 12.20
CA PHE A 56 42.48 16.05 13.29
C PHE A 56 43.61 17.06 13.15
N PHE A 57 44.37 17.04 12.05
CA PHE A 57 45.36 18.06 11.75
C PHE A 57 45.13 18.63 10.36
N LYS A 58 45.38 19.93 10.21
CA LYS A 58 45.29 20.65 8.95
C LYS A 58 46.67 21.19 8.58
N ASP A 59 47.14 20.86 7.39
CA ASP A 59 48.34 21.48 6.82
C ASP A 59 48.02 22.90 6.36
N VAL A 60 48.79 23.86 6.85
CA VAL A 60 48.80 25.23 6.36
C VAL A 60 50.25 25.61 6.07
N ASN A 61 50.59 25.67 4.77
CA ASN A 61 51.92 26.03 4.29
C ASN A 61 53.06 25.19 4.89
N GLY A 62 52.88 23.87 5.02
CA GLY A 62 53.86 22.94 5.57
C GLY A 62 53.92 22.92 7.10
N THR A 63 52.98 23.57 7.77
CA THR A 63 52.81 23.52 9.23
C THR A 63 51.51 22.80 9.57
N LEU A 64 51.59 21.73 10.38
CA LEU A 64 50.42 20.99 10.85
C LEU A 64 49.78 21.70 12.05
N ILE A 65 48.51 22.06 11.91
CA ILE A 65 47.70 22.70 12.96
C ILE A 65 46.69 21.68 13.50
N PHE A 66 46.72 21.43 14.81
CA PHE A 66 45.80 20.51 15.48
C PHE A 66 44.39 21.12 15.63
N ASP A 67 43.37 20.40 15.17
CA ASP A 67 41.96 20.72 15.39
C ASP A 67 41.53 20.33 16.81
N LYS A 68 41.94 21.17 17.77
CA LYS A 68 41.64 21.02 19.18
C LYS A 68 40.14 20.85 19.46
N GLN A 69 39.29 21.62 18.78
CA GLN A 69 37.86 21.63 19.04
C GLN A 69 37.20 20.37 18.46
N GLY A 70 37.59 19.97 17.24
CA GLY A 70 37.13 18.73 16.62
C GLY A 70 37.54 17.49 17.41
N PHE A 71 38.78 17.44 17.92
CA PHE A 71 39.24 16.31 18.73
C PHE A 71 38.60 16.30 20.13
N ALA A 72 38.37 17.46 20.75
CA ALA A 72 37.66 17.53 22.03
C ALA A 72 36.22 16.98 21.91
N TRP A 73 35.47 17.40 20.88
CA TRP A 73 34.14 16.86 20.60
C TRP A 73 34.16 15.37 20.27
N PHE A 74 35.21 14.89 19.62
CA PHE A 74 35.38 13.48 19.34
C PHE A 74 35.52 12.65 20.63
N ILE A 75 36.35 13.09 21.58
CA ILE A 75 36.55 12.41 22.88
C ILE A 75 35.29 12.45 23.74
N GLU A 76 34.51 13.54 23.67
CA GLU A 76 33.25 13.70 24.40
C GLU A 76 32.06 13.02 23.72
N SER A 77 32.23 12.52 22.48
CA SER A 77 31.16 11.85 21.76
C SER A 77 30.69 10.59 22.49
N LYS A 78 29.38 10.32 22.42
CA LYS A 78 28.79 9.09 22.99
C LYS A 78 29.24 7.81 22.27
N GLU A 79 29.88 7.97 21.10
CA GLU A 79 30.39 6.88 20.26
C GLU A 79 31.82 6.48 20.66
N PHE A 80 32.64 7.42 21.15
CA PHE A 80 33.97 7.13 21.66
C PHE A 80 33.88 6.51 23.06
N LEU A 81 34.21 5.22 23.19
CA LEU A 81 34.17 4.43 24.44
C LEU A 81 32.78 4.48 25.14
N PRO A 82 31.76 3.77 24.61
CA PRO A 82 30.43 3.72 25.20
C PRO A 82 30.38 2.77 26.41
N ASP A 83 29.89 3.24 27.54
CA ASP A 83 29.66 2.40 28.72
C ASP A 83 28.43 1.50 28.50
N SER A 84 28.49 0.24 28.97
CA SER A 84 27.47 -0.79 28.72
C SER A 84 26.05 -0.40 29.16
N TYR A 85 25.94 0.50 30.14
CA TYR A 85 24.67 0.93 30.74
C TYR A 85 23.94 2.00 29.93
N THR A 86 24.62 2.88 29.20
CA THR A 86 24.01 4.01 28.47
C THR A 86 23.72 3.72 26.99
N ARG A 87 24.23 2.60 26.46
CA ARG A 87 24.04 2.18 25.07
C ARG A 87 22.58 1.84 24.72
N TYR A 88 21.77 1.44 25.69
CA TYR A 88 20.40 0.93 25.47
C TYR A 88 19.31 1.67 26.25
N THR A 89 19.65 2.70 27.04
CA THR A 89 18.72 3.35 27.99
C THR A 89 17.51 4.02 27.37
N ASN A 90 17.56 4.38 26.08
CA ASN A 90 16.50 5.14 25.42
C ASN A 90 15.68 4.32 24.43
N LYS A 91 15.98 3.03 24.22
CA LYS A 91 15.29 2.22 23.20
C LYS A 91 15.39 0.73 23.52
N ILE A 92 14.24 0.05 23.56
CA ILE A 92 14.16 -1.41 23.58
C ILE A 92 14.27 -1.88 22.12
N GLY A 93 15.09 -2.90 21.85
CA GLY A 93 15.24 -3.48 20.52
C GLY A 93 16.21 -4.65 20.49
N LEU A 94 16.21 -5.40 19.39
CA LEU A 94 17.16 -6.48 19.14
C LEU A 94 18.48 -5.89 18.66
N THR A 95 19.60 -6.47 19.07
CA THR A 95 20.95 -6.01 18.72
C THR A 95 21.82 -7.15 18.19
N ASN A 96 22.72 -6.83 17.27
CA ASN A 96 23.80 -7.71 16.82
C ASN A 96 25.12 -6.93 16.89
N GLY A 97 26.19 -7.51 17.44
CA GLY A 97 27.49 -6.83 17.58
C GLY A 97 27.51 -5.55 18.44
N GLY A 98 26.44 -5.22 19.18
CA GLY A 98 26.33 -3.98 19.97
C GLY A 98 25.51 -2.87 19.30
N ASP A 99 25.12 -3.05 18.04
CA ASP A 99 24.23 -2.14 17.31
C ASP A 99 22.80 -2.68 17.25
N PHE A 100 21.82 -1.78 17.22
CA PHE A 100 20.43 -2.19 16.98
C PHE A 100 20.30 -2.80 15.58
N ILE A 101 19.58 -3.91 15.48
CA ILE A 101 19.27 -4.56 14.19
C ILE A 101 18.64 -3.57 13.21
N SER A 102 17.82 -2.62 13.68
CA SER A 102 17.25 -1.56 12.83
C SER A 102 18.26 -0.60 12.19
N LYS A 103 19.54 -0.66 12.58
CA LYS A 103 20.64 0.16 12.05
C LYS A 103 21.65 -0.67 11.25
N SER A 104 21.50 -1.98 11.22
CA SER A 104 22.41 -2.88 10.52
C SER A 104 21.75 -3.31 9.20
N ASN A 105 22.51 -3.22 8.11
CA ASN A 105 22.13 -3.82 6.83
C ASN A 105 22.45 -5.34 6.80
N ASP A 106 23.00 -5.89 7.89
CA ASP A 106 23.41 -7.30 7.99
C ASP A 106 22.24 -8.22 8.39
N VAL A 107 21.06 -7.67 8.67
CA VAL A 107 19.85 -8.43 9.00
C VAL A 107 18.78 -8.11 7.98
N VAL A 108 18.50 -9.08 7.13
CA VAL A 108 17.45 -9.03 6.12
C VAL A 108 16.30 -9.94 6.52
N LEU A 109 15.08 -9.63 6.07
CA LEU A 109 13.99 -10.60 6.12
C LEU A 109 14.30 -11.69 5.09
N ASP A 110 14.83 -12.83 5.55
CA ASP A 110 15.15 -13.95 4.67
C ASP A 110 14.02 -15.00 4.70
N PHE A 111 13.52 -15.36 3.52
CA PHE A 111 12.54 -16.42 3.32
C PHE A 111 12.78 -17.12 1.97
N PRO A 112 12.40 -18.40 1.83
CA PRO A 112 12.55 -19.10 0.57
C PRO A 112 11.93 -18.32 -0.59
N TYR A 113 12.69 -18.17 -1.67
CA TYR A 113 12.28 -17.48 -2.91
C TYR A 113 12.11 -15.96 -2.79
N LYS A 114 12.66 -15.30 -1.76
CA LYS A 114 12.61 -13.83 -1.63
C LYS A 114 13.24 -13.09 -2.82
N ASP A 115 14.25 -13.71 -3.45
CA ASP A 115 14.97 -13.21 -4.62
C ASP A 115 14.33 -13.74 -5.91
N CYS A 116 13.03 -14.02 -5.88
CA CYS A 116 12.29 -14.49 -7.02
C CYS A 116 11.05 -13.63 -7.33
N VAL A 117 10.64 -13.67 -8.59
CA VAL A 117 9.35 -13.16 -9.05
C VAL A 117 8.38 -14.33 -9.23
N LEU A 118 7.14 -14.17 -8.75
CA LEU A 118 6.04 -15.12 -8.90
C LEU A 118 4.93 -14.51 -9.76
N GLU A 119 4.75 -15.07 -10.95
CA GLU A 119 3.69 -14.65 -11.89
C GLU A 119 2.29 -14.91 -11.33
N GLY A 120 2.00 -16.13 -10.84
CA GLY A 120 0.71 -16.52 -10.27
C GLY A 120 -0.44 -16.45 -11.29
N GLY A 121 -0.47 -17.35 -12.27
CA GLY A 121 -1.42 -17.30 -13.40
C GLY A 121 -2.49 -18.40 -13.37
N GLN A 122 -3.55 -18.17 -12.59
CA GLN A 122 -4.80 -18.94 -12.63
C GLN A 122 -5.91 -18.04 -13.19
N ASP A 123 -6.52 -18.47 -14.29
CA ASP A 123 -7.49 -17.64 -15.03
C ASP A 123 -8.84 -18.35 -15.21
N LYS A 124 -8.90 -19.65 -14.85
CA LYS A 124 -10.13 -20.44 -14.78
C LYS A 124 -10.31 -21.10 -13.42
N GLU A 125 -11.57 -21.25 -13.05
CA GLU A 125 -12.00 -21.76 -11.75
C GLU A 125 -11.60 -23.22 -11.52
N ASP A 126 -11.58 -24.02 -12.59
CA ASP A 126 -11.25 -25.45 -12.58
C ASP A 126 -9.75 -25.74 -12.77
N GLN A 127 -8.92 -24.70 -13.02
CA GLN A 127 -7.51 -24.87 -13.33
C GLN A 127 -6.63 -24.77 -12.08
N LYS A 128 -6.05 -25.90 -11.64
CA LYS A 128 -4.99 -25.92 -10.63
C LYS A 128 -3.61 -25.89 -11.30
N ARG A 129 -2.82 -24.82 -11.06
CA ARG A 129 -1.47 -24.65 -11.62
C ARG A 129 -0.41 -24.74 -10.52
N LYS A 130 0.73 -25.37 -10.84
CA LYS A 130 1.92 -25.32 -9.98
C LYS A 130 2.60 -23.95 -10.18
N GLU A 131 2.75 -23.22 -9.08
CA GLU A 131 3.39 -21.90 -9.05
C GLU A 131 4.83 -21.93 -9.53
N ILE A 132 5.25 -20.86 -10.20
CA ILE A 132 6.58 -20.77 -10.82
C ILE A 132 7.33 -19.54 -10.36
N PHE A 133 8.56 -19.79 -9.90
CA PHE A 133 9.46 -18.78 -9.36
C PHE A 133 10.59 -18.48 -10.35
N TYR A 134 10.81 -17.20 -10.63
CA TYR A 134 11.91 -16.71 -11.46
C TYR A 134 12.98 -16.08 -10.58
N ASN A 135 14.19 -16.62 -10.51
CA ASN A 135 15.25 -15.99 -9.72
C ASN A 135 15.70 -14.68 -10.39
N GLU A 136 15.73 -13.59 -9.64
CA GLU A 136 15.98 -12.23 -10.14
C GLU A 136 17.35 -12.06 -10.81
N THR A 137 18.37 -12.82 -10.37
CA THR A 137 19.73 -12.73 -10.93
C THR A 137 19.92 -13.65 -12.13
N ILE A 138 19.40 -14.89 -12.05
CA ILE A 138 19.61 -15.91 -13.08
C ILE A 138 18.69 -15.66 -14.30
N ALA A 139 17.48 -15.16 -14.07
CA ALA A 139 16.45 -14.97 -15.09
C ALA A 139 16.12 -13.48 -15.33
N SER A 140 17.12 -12.60 -15.22
CA SER A 140 16.92 -11.14 -15.26
C SER A 140 16.34 -10.65 -16.59
N ASP A 141 16.80 -11.21 -17.72
CA ASP A 141 16.31 -10.87 -19.05
C ASP A 141 14.86 -11.33 -19.25
N GLU A 142 14.54 -12.54 -18.77
CA GLU A 142 13.20 -13.12 -18.86
C GLU A 142 12.19 -12.37 -17.99
N ILE A 143 12.58 -12.01 -16.77
CA ILE A 143 11.76 -11.15 -15.89
C ILE A 143 11.53 -9.79 -16.55
N SER A 144 12.56 -9.21 -17.17
CA SER A 144 12.45 -7.93 -17.87
C SER A 144 11.44 -8.00 -19.02
N LYS A 145 11.45 -9.08 -19.82
CA LYS A 145 10.45 -9.32 -20.87
C LYS A 145 9.06 -9.57 -20.30
N MET A 146 8.94 -10.39 -19.26
CA MET A 146 7.67 -10.67 -18.59
C MET A 146 7.00 -9.39 -18.05
N LEU A 147 7.78 -8.47 -17.47
CA LEU A 147 7.28 -7.21 -16.90
C LEU A 147 7.27 -6.05 -17.92
N ALA A 148 7.70 -6.27 -19.16
CA ALA A 148 7.61 -5.25 -20.21
C ALA A 148 6.14 -4.89 -20.51
N PRO A 149 5.86 -3.67 -20.99
CA PRO A 149 4.51 -3.26 -21.37
C PRO A 149 3.89 -4.22 -22.39
N LYS A 150 2.62 -4.60 -22.19
CA LYS A 150 1.91 -5.56 -23.05
C LYS A 150 0.92 -4.91 -24.01
N VAL A 151 0.59 -5.61 -25.09
CA VAL A 151 -0.48 -5.25 -26.02
C VAL A 151 -1.84 -5.47 -25.37
N PHE A 152 -2.78 -4.56 -25.59
CA PHE A 152 -4.17 -4.70 -25.20
C PHE A 152 -5.03 -5.12 -26.38
N THR A 153 -6.01 -5.98 -26.12
CA THR A 153 -6.99 -6.44 -27.11
C THR A 153 -8.42 -6.33 -26.56
N ASN A 154 -9.41 -6.58 -27.42
CA ASN A 154 -10.83 -6.62 -27.05
C ASN A 154 -11.32 -5.34 -26.36
N ALA A 155 -10.77 -4.19 -26.77
CA ALA A 155 -11.08 -2.90 -26.17
C ALA A 155 -12.51 -2.44 -26.51
N LYS A 156 -13.33 -2.24 -25.48
CA LYS A 156 -14.75 -1.85 -25.59
C LYS A 156 -15.08 -0.75 -24.60
N ARG A 157 -15.73 0.32 -25.05
CA ARG A 157 -16.25 1.38 -24.18
C ARG A 157 -17.72 1.13 -23.85
N TYR A 158 -18.03 1.07 -22.57
CA TYR A 158 -19.37 0.95 -22.04
C TYR A 158 -19.86 2.33 -21.60
N THR A 159 -21.04 2.70 -22.09
CA THR A 159 -21.74 3.95 -21.79
C THR A 159 -23.21 3.66 -21.55
N LYS A 160 -23.97 4.64 -21.09
CA LYS A 160 -25.43 4.53 -20.94
C LYS A 160 -26.14 4.28 -22.28
N ASP A 161 -25.55 4.76 -23.39
CA ASP A 161 -26.12 4.64 -24.74
C ASP A 161 -25.76 3.31 -25.43
N GLY A 162 -24.92 2.50 -24.81
CA GLY A 162 -24.51 1.19 -25.31
C GLY A 162 -23.00 0.94 -25.27
N VAL A 163 -22.59 -0.10 -25.99
CA VAL A 163 -21.20 -0.57 -26.08
C VAL A 163 -20.62 -0.18 -27.42
N LYS A 164 -19.40 0.39 -27.42
CA LYS A 164 -18.66 0.76 -28.62
C LYS A 164 -17.34 -0.02 -28.70
N ASP A 165 -17.15 -0.75 -29.80
CA ASP A 165 -15.88 -1.39 -30.16
C ASP A 165 -14.94 -0.41 -30.89
N ASN A 166 -13.70 -0.85 -31.14
CA ASN A 166 -12.68 -0.09 -31.90
C ASN A 166 -12.44 1.31 -31.33
N VAL A 167 -12.33 1.38 -30.01
CA VAL A 167 -12.16 2.65 -29.28
C VAL A 167 -10.68 2.99 -29.12
N THR A 168 -10.42 4.27 -28.89
CA THR A 168 -9.13 4.76 -28.40
C THR A 168 -9.24 5.12 -26.92
N PHE A 169 -8.09 5.19 -26.26
CA PHE A 169 -7.95 5.57 -24.87
C PHE A 169 -7.78 7.09 -24.72
N ASP A 170 -8.50 7.69 -23.76
CA ASP A 170 -8.34 9.07 -23.30
C ASP A 170 -7.85 9.10 -21.84
N GLU A 171 -7.15 10.14 -21.43
CA GLU A 171 -6.63 10.26 -20.05
C GLU A 171 -7.70 10.17 -18.95
N ASN A 172 -8.96 10.52 -19.25
CA ASN A 172 -10.07 10.51 -18.31
C ASN A 172 -10.88 9.21 -18.33
N ASP A 173 -10.49 8.24 -19.16
CA ASP A 173 -11.14 6.95 -19.19
C ASP A 173 -10.89 6.14 -17.92
N ASN A 174 -11.97 5.53 -17.42
CA ASN A 174 -11.89 4.48 -16.43
C ASN A 174 -11.56 3.15 -17.11
N LEU A 175 -10.81 2.29 -16.45
CA LEU A 175 -10.34 1.02 -17.01
C LEU A 175 -10.77 -0.17 -16.17
N ILE A 176 -11.16 -1.23 -16.86
CA ILE A 176 -11.28 -2.58 -16.33
C ILE A 176 -10.46 -3.49 -17.24
N ILE A 177 -9.40 -4.07 -16.69
CA ILE A 177 -8.42 -4.86 -17.42
C ILE A 177 -8.59 -6.33 -17.02
N LYS A 178 -8.80 -7.19 -18.02
CA LYS A 178 -8.67 -8.63 -17.83
C LYS A 178 -7.21 -9.06 -18.08
N GLY A 179 -6.63 -9.76 -17.11
CA GLY A 179 -5.32 -10.39 -17.26
C GLY A 179 -4.60 -10.56 -15.94
N ASN A 180 -3.46 -11.25 -15.96
CA ASN A 180 -2.63 -11.42 -14.76
C ASN A 180 -2.28 -10.06 -14.15
N ASN A 181 -2.58 -9.88 -12.87
CA ASN A 181 -2.44 -8.59 -12.22
C ASN A 181 -0.98 -8.12 -12.08
N LEU A 182 0.00 -9.00 -11.94
CA LEU A 182 1.42 -8.58 -11.92
C LEU A 182 1.82 -7.95 -13.27
N ILE A 183 1.41 -8.58 -14.36
CA ILE A 183 1.74 -8.15 -15.73
C ILE A 183 0.93 -6.90 -16.12
N ALA A 184 -0.33 -6.82 -15.71
CA ALA A 184 -1.15 -5.63 -15.87
C ALA A 184 -0.55 -4.44 -15.12
N LEU A 185 -0.21 -4.60 -13.84
CA LEU A 185 0.44 -3.56 -13.03
C LEU A 185 1.75 -3.08 -13.67
N SER A 186 2.56 -4.00 -14.17
CA SER A 186 3.82 -3.66 -14.85
C SER A 186 3.59 -2.88 -16.14
N SER A 187 2.55 -3.26 -16.90
CA SER A 187 2.14 -2.52 -18.11
C SER A 187 1.62 -1.11 -17.78
N LEU A 188 0.89 -0.96 -16.68
CA LEU A 188 0.38 0.33 -16.22
C LEU A 188 1.50 1.31 -15.87
N LEU A 189 2.69 0.85 -15.44
CA LEU A 189 3.81 1.73 -15.07
C LEU A 189 4.17 2.72 -16.18
N LYS A 190 4.16 2.27 -17.44
CA LYS A 190 4.51 3.11 -18.59
C LYS A 190 3.66 4.38 -18.68
N ARG A 191 2.40 4.34 -18.21
CA ARG A 191 1.48 5.48 -18.24
C ARG A 191 1.24 6.11 -16.86
N TYR A 192 1.17 5.31 -15.81
CA TYR A 192 0.64 5.66 -14.50
C TYR A 192 1.64 5.60 -13.35
N GLU A 193 2.94 5.39 -13.63
CA GLU A 193 3.97 5.51 -12.59
C GLU A 193 3.87 6.88 -11.89
N GLY A 194 3.76 6.85 -10.56
CA GLY A 194 3.59 8.05 -9.73
C GLY A 194 2.25 8.78 -9.90
N LYS A 195 1.19 8.18 -10.46
CA LYS A 195 -0.09 8.87 -10.75
C LYS A 195 -1.29 8.41 -9.93
N VAL A 196 -1.23 7.25 -9.28
CA VAL A 196 -2.35 6.68 -8.52
C VAL A 196 -2.46 7.34 -7.13
N LYS A 197 -3.65 7.81 -6.76
CA LYS A 197 -3.88 8.43 -5.45
C LYS A 197 -4.13 7.40 -4.36
N CYS A 198 -5.02 6.44 -4.63
CA CYS A 198 -5.39 5.41 -3.66
C CYS A 198 -5.30 4.04 -4.30
N ILE A 199 -4.69 3.10 -3.59
CA ILE A 199 -4.78 1.68 -3.90
C ILE A 199 -5.55 0.99 -2.80
N TYR A 200 -6.59 0.24 -3.16
CA TYR A 200 -7.23 -0.72 -2.26
C TYR A 200 -7.16 -2.10 -2.88
N ILE A 201 -6.76 -3.09 -2.09
CA ILE A 201 -6.77 -4.48 -2.53
C ILE A 201 -7.28 -5.43 -1.45
N ASP A 202 -7.96 -6.46 -1.93
CA ASP A 202 -8.51 -7.59 -1.18
C ASP A 202 -7.92 -8.89 -1.76
N PRO A 203 -6.63 -9.17 -1.51
CA PRO A 203 -5.94 -10.35 -2.03
C PRO A 203 -6.52 -11.65 -1.43
N PRO A 204 -6.24 -12.83 -2.03
CA PRO A 204 -6.58 -14.12 -1.41
C PRO A 204 -5.92 -14.25 -0.02
N TYR A 205 -6.64 -14.79 0.96
CA TYR A 205 -6.23 -14.82 2.37
C TYR A 205 -5.45 -16.09 2.77
N ASN A 206 -5.18 -16.99 1.84
CA ASN A 206 -4.50 -18.27 2.07
C ASN A 206 -5.18 -19.14 3.14
N THR A 207 -6.52 -19.19 3.14
CA THR A 207 -7.28 -19.86 4.20
C THR A 207 -7.31 -21.38 4.07
N GLY A 208 -6.90 -21.91 2.92
CA GLY A 208 -7.02 -23.32 2.54
C GLY A 208 -8.45 -23.75 2.24
N SER A 209 -9.38 -22.80 2.06
CA SER A 209 -10.78 -23.09 1.74
C SER A 209 -11.05 -22.89 0.25
N ASP A 210 -11.62 -23.90 -0.41
CA ASP A 210 -12.04 -23.86 -1.82
C ASP A 210 -13.31 -22.99 -2.03
N SER A 211 -13.61 -22.05 -1.12
CA SER A 211 -14.85 -21.25 -1.19
C SER A 211 -14.78 -20.13 -2.23
N PHE A 212 -13.58 -19.83 -2.73
CA PHE A 212 -13.33 -18.93 -3.84
C PHE A 212 -12.50 -19.66 -4.91
N ASN A 213 -12.81 -19.43 -6.18
CA ASN A 213 -12.19 -20.07 -7.33
C ASN A 213 -10.77 -19.58 -7.64
N TYR A 214 -10.10 -18.98 -6.66
CA TYR A 214 -8.72 -18.54 -6.70
C TYR A 214 -7.89 -19.47 -5.84
N ASN A 215 -6.64 -19.73 -6.20
CA ASN A 215 -5.75 -20.57 -5.42
C ASN A 215 -5.62 -19.95 -4.01
N ASP A 216 -6.22 -20.56 -3.01
CA ASP A 216 -6.22 -20.10 -1.62
C ASP A 216 -5.43 -21.08 -0.72
N ALA A 217 -4.61 -21.93 -1.34
CA ALA A 217 -3.81 -22.98 -0.71
C ALA A 217 -2.32 -22.83 -1.07
N PHE A 218 -1.78 -21.64 -0.87
CA PHE A 218 -0.35 -21.37 -1.04
C PHE A 218 0.46 -21.87 0.17
N ASN A 219 1.68 -22.31 -0.08
CA ASN A 219 2.68 -22.26 0.99
C ASN A 219 2.92 -20.79 1.34
N HIS A 220 3.07 -20.48 2.63
CA HIS A 220 3.22 -19.12 3.14
C HIS A 220 4.33 -18.32 2.43
N SER A 221 5.48 -18.92 2.12
CA SER A 221 6.56 -18.27 1.36
C SER A 221 6.16 -17.90 -0.07
N THR A 222 5.31 -18.72 -0.71
CA THR A 222 4.78 -18.46 -2.05
C THR A 222 3.81 -17.29 -2.01
N TRP A 223 2.93 -17.24 -1.02
CA TRP A 223 2.00 -16.13 -0.82
C TRP A 223 2.72 -14.80 -0.54
N LEU A 224 3.76 -14.82 0.29
CA LEU A 224 4.58 -13.62 0.53
C LEU A 224 5.28 -13.16 -0.74
N THR A 225 5.83 -14.07 -1.55
CA THR A 225 6.46 -13.71 -2.84
C THR A 225 5.42 -13.11 -3.80
N PHE A 226 4.25 -13.75 -3.92
CA PHE A 226 3.11 -13.27 -4.70
C PHE A 226 2.76 -11.81 -4.37
N MET A 227 2.63 -11.52 -3.07
CA MET A 227 2.29 -10.20 -2.55
C MET A 227 3.44 -9.21 -2.70
N LYS A 228 4.69 -9.60 -2.41
CA LYS A 228 5.89 -8.75 -2.53
C LYS A 228 5.98 -8.13 -3.92
N ASN A 229 5.98 -8.96 -4.97
CA ASN A 229 6.20 -8.47 -6.34
C ASN A 229 5.12 -7.46 -6.76
N ARG A 230 3.86 -7.67 -6.34
CA ARG A 230 2.74 -6.77 -6.63
C ARG A 230 2.83 -5.47 -5.83
N LEU A 231 3.16 -5.55 -4.54
CA LEU A 231 3.29 -4.39 -3.66
C LEU A 231 4.47 -3.48 -4.06
N GLU A 232 5.56 -4.03 -4.57
CA GLU A 232 6.70 -3.28 -5.10
C GLU A 232 6.28 -2.40 -6.30
N ILE A 233 5.52 -2.96 -7.25
CA ILE A 233 4.99 -2.21 -8.39
C ILE A 233 3.89 -1.23 -7.94
N ALA A 234 3.00 -1.65 -7.05
CA ALA A 234 1.97 -0.78 -6.48
C ALA A 234 2.58 0.46 -5.82
N LYS A 235 3.70 0.31 -5.09
CA LYS A 235 4.45 1.44 -4.52
C LYS A 235 4.92 2.40 -5.62
N ARG A 236 5.37 1.91 -6.77
CA ARG A 236 5.81 2.75 -7.91
C ARG A 236 4.64 3.47 -8.59
N LEU A 237 3.48 2.84 -8.71
CA LEU A 237 2.28 3.44 -9.29
C LEU A 237 1.68 4.56 -8.43
N LEU A 238 1.84 4.50 -7.10
CA LEU A 238 1.37 5.54 -6.19
C LEU A 238 2.07 6.88 -6.41
N LYS A 239 1.28 7.96 -6.41
CA LYS A 239 1.75 9.33 -6.18
C LYS A 239 2.50 9.44 -4.87
N GLU A 240 3.40 10.41 -4.76
CA GLU A 240 4.11 10.73 -3.51
C GLU A 240 3.16 11.02 -2.35
N ASP A 241 1.99 11.61 -2.62
CA ASP A 241 0.93 11.88 -1.66
C ASP A 241 -0.16 10.78 -1.62
N GLY A 242 0.12 9.61 -2.18
CA GLY A 242 -0.80 8.47 -2.28
C GLY A 242 -0.78 7.53 -1.07
N VAL A 243 -1.84 6.73 -0.96
CA VAL A 243 -2.09 5.81 0.16
C VAL A 243 -2.51 4.44 -0.37
N ILE A 244 -2.02 3.36 0.25
CA ILE A 244 -2.45 1.98 -0.01
C ILE A 244 -3.14 1.38 1.20
N PHE A 245 -4.21 0.63 0.93
CA PHE A 245 -4.98 -0.17 1.86
C PHE A 245 -4.89 -1.64 1.42
N VAL A 246 -4.36 -2.50 2.28
CA VAL A 246 -4.23 -3.94 2.00
C VAL A 246 -5.04 -4.72 3.03
N GLN A 247 -6.11 -5.36 2.58
CA GLN A 247 -6.98 -6.16 3.42
C GLN A 247 -6.45 -7.59 3.60
N CYS A 248 -6.66 -8.18 4.78
CA CYS A 248 -6.16 -9.51 5.12
C CYS A 248 -6.92 -10.13 6.30
N ASP A 249 -6.75 -11.44 6.50
CA ASP A 249 -7.27 -12.18 7.65
C ASP A 249 -6.35 -12.08 8.89
N ASP A 250 -6.64 -12.83 9.95
CA ASP A 250 -5.81 -12.86 11.17
C ASP A 250 -4.52 -13.67 11.04
N LYS A 251 -4.41 -14.54 10.03
CA LYS A 251 -3.29 -15.47 9.87
C LYS A 251 -2.14 -14.83 9.11
N GLU A 252 -2.44 -14.20 7.98
CA GLU A 252 -1.43 -13.64 7.07
C GLU A 252 -1.07 -12.18 7.41
N GLN A 253 -1.95 -11.46 8.11
CA GLN A 253 -1.74 -10.05 8.47
C GLN A 253 -0.40 -9.74 9.16
N PRO A 254 0.10 -10.52 10.14
CA PRO A 254 1.37 -10.20 10.80
C PRO A 254 2.55 -10.21 9.84
N TYR A 255 2.59 -11.21 8.94
CA TYR A 255 3.68 -11.40 7.97
C TYR A 255 3.59 -10.38 6.84
N LEU A 256 2.38 -10.17 6.32
CA LEU A 256 2.09 -9.10 5.37
C LEU A 256 2.54 -7.74 5.92
N GLN A 257 2.30 -7.46 7.20
CA GLN A 257 2.72 -6.21 7.82
C GLN A 257 4.24 -6.08 7.86
N VAL A 258 4.98 -7.14 8.21
CA VAL A 258 6.45 -7.11 8.25
C VAL A 258 7.01 -6.81 6.85
N MET A 259 6.55 -7.53 5.83
CA MET A 259 6.96 -7.32 4.44
C MET A 259 6.56 -5.94 3.90
N THR A 260 5.35 -5.46 4.21
CA THR A 260 4.90 -4.13 3.76
C THR A 260 5.71 -3.01 4.43
N ASN A 261 6.15 -3.18 5.68
CA ASN A 261 7.06 -2.23 6.33
C ASN A 261 8.42 -2.16 5.62
N GLU A 262 8.93 -3.28 5.11
CA GLU A 262 10.17 -3.31 4.33
C GLU A 262 9.99 -2.57 3.00
N ILE A 263 8.91 -2.87 2.27
CA ILE A 263 8.63 -2.25 0.96
C ILE A 263 8.37 -0.75 1.10
N PHE A 264 7.51 -0.32 2.03
CA PHE A 264 7.07 1.08 2.14
C PHE A 264 7.89 1.91 3.12
N GLY A 265 8.68 1.31 4.00
CA GLY A 265 9.29 1.97 5.15
C GLY A 265 8.32 2.00 6.33
N ARG A 266 8.79 1.56 7.50
CA ARG A 266 7.98 1.45 8.73
C ARG A 266 7.41 2.80 9.17
N GLU A 267 8.14 3.88 8.93
CA GLU A 267 7.74 5.26 9.19
C GLU A 267 6.55 5.74 8.36
N ASN A 268 6.31 5.10 7.20
CA ASN A 268 5.18 5.43 6.33
C ASN A 268 3.92 4.63 6.66
N ARG A 269 3.98 3.72 7.64
CA ARG A 269 2.80 3.05 8.17
C ARG A 269 1.90 4.05 8.88
N VAL A 270 0.63 4.10 8.49
CA VAL A 270 -0.38 4.94 9.13
C VAL A 270 -1.01 4.19 10.30
N ASN A 271 -1.63 3.06 10.04
CA ASN A 271 -2.29 2.24 11.06
C ASN A 271 -2.63 0.83 10.54
N THR A 272 -3.18 -0.01 11.42
CA THR A 272 -3.89 -1.24 11.08
C THR A 272 -5.33 -1.08 11.51
N ILE A 273 -6.25 -1.01 10.57
CA ILE A 273 -7.69 -0.95 10.85
C ILE A 273 -8.16 -2.37 11.19
N ILE A 274 -8.94 -2.50 12.26
CA ILE A 274 -9.66 -3.71 12.65
C ILE A 274 -11.12 -3.53 12.22
N TRP A 275 -11.52 -4.24 11.18
CA TRP A 275 -12.89 -4.23 10.69
C TRP A 275 -13.68 -5.38 11.27
N LYS A 276 -14.67 -5.08 12.12
CA LYS A 276 -15.60 -6.06 12.69
C LYS A 276 -16.66 -6.41 11.66
N LYS A 277 -16.35 -7.39 10.81
CA LYS A 277 -17.22 -7.85 9.72
C LYS A 277 -18.52 -8.51 10.21
N LEU A 278 -18.50 -9.22 11.34
CA LEU A 278 -19.69 -9.90 11.91
C LEU A 278 -20.20 -9.19 13.18
N LEU A 279 -21.52 -9.00 13.30
CA LEU A 279 -22.14 -8.39 14.48
C LEU A 279 -21.88 -9.17 15.77
N SER A 280 -21.93 -10.50 15.68
CA SER A 280 -21.77 -11.43 16.81
C SER A 280 -21.06 -12.71 16.38
N ALA A 281 -20.41 -13.37 17.33
CA ALA A 281 -19.87 -14.71 17.17
C ALA A 281 -20.95 -15.72 16.77
N LYS A 282 -20.57 -16.76 16.02
CA LYS A 282 -21.49 -17.84 15.65
C LYS A 282 -21.69 -18.75 16.86
N LYS A 283 -22.95 -18.92 17.31
CA LYS A 283 -23.30 -19.76 18.48
C LYS A 283 -22.82 -21.21 18.40
N GLN A 284 -22.62 -21.71 17.18
CA GLN A 284 -22.20 -23.10 16.90
C GLN A 284 -20.67 -23.28 16.91
N SER A 285 -19.89 -22.22 17.10
CA SER A 285 -18.44 -22.32 17.12
C SER A 285 -17.98 -22.99 18.41
N SER A 286 -17.16 -24.04 18.28
CA SER A 286 -16.47 -24.69 19.40
C SER A 286 -15.27 -23.87 19.92
N TYR A 287 -14.95 -22.77 19.26
CA TYR A 287 -13.81 -21.89 19.57
C TYR A 287 -14.24 -20.41 19.53
N LEU A 288 -13.29 -19.50 19.77
CA LEU A 288 -13.53 -18.07 19.56
C LEU A 288 -13.77 -17.81 18.07
N SER A 289 -14.97 -17.33 17.73
CA SER A 289 -15.31 -17.03 16.34
C SER A 289 -14.48 -15.85 15.83
N ASN A 290 -13.85 -16.02 14.67
CA ASN A 290 -13.30 -14.90 13.92
C ASN A 290 -14.47 -14.02 13.42
N VAL A 291 -14.52 -12.79 13.91
CA VAL A 291 -15.52 -11.77 13.55
C VAL A 291 -14.88 -10.51 12.95
N THR A 292 -13.56 -10.53 12.74
CA THR A 292 -12.75 -9.37 12.33
C THR A 292 -11.85 -9.68 11.16
N GLU A 293 -11.64 -8.69 10.31
CA GLU A 293 -10.57 -8.65 9.32
C GLU A 293 -9.72 -7.40 9.55
N TYR A 294 -8.55 -7.37 8.92
CA TYR A 294 -7.58 -6.29 9.11
C TYR A 294 -7.30 -5.58 7.80
N ILE A 295 -7.13 -4.26 7.85
CA ILE A 295 -6.72 -3.46 6.70
C ILE A 295 -5.48 -2.68 7.08
N LEU A 296 -4.35 -3.03 6.48
CA LEU A 296 -3.09 -2.32 6.64
C LEU A 296 -3.13 -1.01 5.84
N VAL A 297 -2.70 0.10 6.44
CA VAL A 297 -2.69 1.41 5.79
C VAL A 297 -1.27 1.97 5.75
N TYR A 298 -0.77 2.25 4.55
CA TYR A 298 0.54 2.84 4.32
C TYR A 298 0.45 4.03 3.39
N LYS A 299 1.26 5.05 3.68
CA LYS A 299 1.53 6.16 2.76
C LYS A 299 2.65 5.77 1.82
N LYS A 300 2.68 6.37 0.63
CA LYS A 300 3.87 6.35 -0.22
C LYS A 300 5.03 7.12 0.42
N SER A 301 4.75 8.31 0.94
CA SER A 301 5.72 9.19 1.60
C SER A 301 5.07 10.05 2.68
N ASN A 302 5.87 10.90 3.34
CA ASN A 302 5.39 11.88 4.31
C ASN A 302 4.50 12.99 3.69
N GLN A 303 4.42 13.11 2.36
CA GLN A 303 3.57 14.09 1.68
C GLN A 303 2.08 13.73 1.76
N ALA A 304 1.75 12.43 1.90
CA ALA A 304 0.38 11.97 1.92
C ALA A 304 -0.37 12.46 3.17
N GLN A 305 -1.53 13.06 2.95
CA GLN A 305 -2.47 13.47 3.99
C GLN A 305 -3.61 12.46 4.11
N ILE A 306 -4.12 12.30 5.33
CA ILE A 306 -5.24 11.42 5.65
C ILE A 306 -6.40 12.31 6.05
N ASN A 307 -7.51 12.22 5.32
CA ASN A 307 -8.70 13.02 5.57
C ASN A 307 -9.35 12.59 6.89
N LYS A 308 -9.84 13.58 7.65
CA LYS A 308 -10.58 13.32 8.89
C LYS A 308 -12.01 12.95 8.54
N VAL A 309 -12.35 11.68 8.73
CA VAL A 309 -13.72 11.19 8.64
C VAL A 309 -14.34 11.15 10.03
N PHE A 310 -15.60 11.53 10.13
CA PHE A 310 -16.35 11.52 11.39
C PHE A 310 -17.54 10.56 11.28
N LEU A 311 -17.75 9.78 12.32
CA LEU A 311 -18.91 8.90 12.46
C LEU A 311 -20.02 9.63 13.20
N LYS A 312 -21.17 9.77 12.54
CA LYS A 312 -22.41 10.26 13.15
C LYS A 312 -23.00 9.17 14.03
N VAL A 313 -22.57 9.14 15.29
CA VAL A 313 -23.17 8.28 16.31
C VAL A 313 -24.08 9.14 17.16
N GLU A 314 -25.37 8.83 17.17
CA GLU A 314 -26.28 9.31 18.21
C GLU A 314 -26.14 8.40 19.43
N GLU A 315 -25.33 8.81 20.39
CA GLU A 315 -25.19 8.07 21.64
C GLU A 315 -26.34 8.40 22.61
N ILE A 316 -26.64 7.51 23.54
CA ILE A 316 -27.54 7.83 24.70
C ILE A 316 -27.04 9.09 25.44
N LYS A 317 -25.72 9.31 25.45
CA LYS A 317 -25.10 10.53 26.00
C LYS A 317 -25.44 11.78 25.20
N ASP A 318 -25.65 11.68 23.89
CA ASP A 318 -26.08 12.80 23.07
C ASP A 318 -27.49 13.23 23.41
N LEU A 319 -28.42 12.29 23.63
CA LEU A 319 -29.76 12.64 24.10
C LEU A 319 -29.75 13.36 25.46
N LYS A 320 -28.77 13.06 26.33
CA LYS A 320 -28.56 13.77 27.60
C LYS A 320 -27.96 15.17 27.41
N ASN A 321 -26.99 15.32 26.50
CA ASN A 321 -26.31 16.58 26.24
C ASN A 321 -27.15 17.56 25.40
N TYR A 322 -28.11 17.02 24.62
CA TYR A 322 -29.04 17.76 23.79
C TYR A 322 -30.50 17.48 24.22
N PRO A 323 -30.90 17.89 25.44
CA PRO A 323 -32.19 17.50 26.01
C PRO A 323 -33.36 18.33 25.47
N TYR A 324 -33.12 19.45 24.82
CA TYR A 324 -34.14 20.41 24.41
C TYR A 324 -34.57 20.20 22.96
N ILE A 325 -35.82 20.54 22.65
CA ILE A 325 -36.37 20.58 21.29
C ILE A 325 -36.80 22.02 21.04
N GLU A 326 -36.43 22.58 19.90
CA GLU A 326 -36.86 23.90 19.49
C GLU A 326 -38.23 23.83 18.81
N ASP A 327 -39.24 24.49 19.38
CA ASP A 327 -40.64 24.37 18.93
C ASP A 327 -40.85 24.76 17.45
N THR A 328 -40.09 25.74 16.95
CA THR A 328 -40.26 26.25 15.58
C THR A 328 -39.68 25.34 14.51
N THR A 329 -38.54 24.69 14.80
CA THR A 329 -37.80 23.88 13.83
C THR A 329 -37.92 22.38 14.11
N GLN A 330 -38.43 22.01 15.29
CA GLN A 330 -38.43 20.65 15.84
C GLN A 330 -37.02 20.05 15.99
N ARG A 331 -35.96 20.87 15.91
CA ARG A 331 -34.58 20.42 16.01
C ARG A 331 -34.17 20.27 17.47
N ARG A 332 -33.41 19.20 17.76
CA ARG A 332 -32.89 18.91 19.09
C ARG A 332 -31.62 19.71 19.35
N TYR A 333 -31.49 20.33 20.53
CA TYR A 333 -30.33 21.16 20.89
C TYR A 333 -29.87 20.99 22.34
N GLY A 334 -28.61 21.35 22.59
CA GLY A 334 -27.99 21.42 23.91
C GLY A 334 -27.55 22.83 24.27
N SER A 335 -27.28 23.06 25.56
CA SER A 335 -26.84 24.34 26.11
C SER A 335 -25.38 24.27 26.56
N PHE A 336 -24.48 24.91 25.82
CA PHE A 336 -23.03 24.74 26.00
C PHE A 336 -22.33 25.98 26.53
N ASP A 337 -21.28 25.74 27.33
CA ASP A 337 -20.35 26.78 27.76
C ASP A 337 -19.52 27.22 26.56
N PHE A 338 -19.25 28.51 26.43
CA PHE A 338 -18.39 29.06 25.39
C PHE A 338 -17.32 29.97 25.99
N THR A 339 -16.81 29.55 27.15
CA THR A 339 -15.68 30.16 27.84
C THR A 339 -14.50 29.20 27.89
N GLN A 340 -13.28 29.73 27.88
CA GLN A 340 -12.04 28.95 27.93
C GLN A 340 -11.10 29.50 29.00
N LYS A 341 -10.23 28.65 29.58
CA LYS A 341 -9.23 29.05 30.59
C LYS A 341 -8.36 30.20 30.06
N GLY A 342 -8.19 31.26 30.86
CA GLY A 342 -7.40 32.43 30.49
C GLY A 342 -7.94 33.71 31.13
N GLN A 343 -7.49 34.86 30.65
CA GLN A 343 -8.06 36.17 30.97
C GLN A 343 -8.50 36.83 29.68
N GLY A 344 -9.59 37.58 29.73
CA GLY A 344 -10.07 38.30 28.57
C GLY A 344 -11.11 39.34 28.94
N PRO A 345 -11.44 40.22 27.99
CA PRO A 345 -12.32 41.37 28.23
C PRO A 345 -13.77 40.95 28.48
N SER A 346 -14.52 41.87 29.08
CA SER A 346 -15.98 41.85 29.12
C SER A 346 -16.59 41.81 27.70
N ARG A 347 -17.83 41.34 27.63
CA ARG A 347 -18.63 41.32 26.40
C ARG A 347 -20.03 41.82 26.68
N ARG A 348 -20.68 42.39 25.66
CA ARG A 348 -22.06 42.87 25.75
C ARG A 348 -23.04 41.82 25.26
N PHE A 349 -24.06 41.57 26.06
CA PHE A 349 -25.17 40.66 25.80
C PHE A 349 -26.48 41.42 26.00
N ASN A 350 -27.27 41.62 24.95
CA ASN A 350 -28.52 42.40 25.00
C ASN A 350 -28.35 43.79 25.65
N GLY A 351 -27.23 44.46 25.39
CA GLY A 351 -26.89 45.77 25.96
C GLY A 351 -26.28 45.73 27.37
N ILE A 352 -26.23 44.57 28.02
CA ILE A 352 -25.62 44.38 29.36
C ILE A 352 -24.18 43.93 29.20
N GLU A 353 -23.25 44.59 29.88
CA GLU A 353 -21.85 44.21 29.91
C GLU A 353 -21.59 43.14 30.97
N LEU A 354 -20.99 42.01 30.57
CA LEU A 354 -20.71 40.87 31.43
C LEU A 354 -19.24 40.47 31.37
N GLU A 355 -18.64 40.34 32.56
CA GLU A 355 -17.31 39.76 32.76
C GLU A 355 -17.36 38.23 32.58
N PRO A 356 -16.31 37.62 31.99
CA PRO A 356 -16.21 36.18 31.98
C PRO A 356 -16.03 35.62 33.42
N PRO A 357 -16.40 34.36 33.68
CA PRO A 357 -16.10 33.72 34.95
C PRO A 357 -14.61 33.81 35.31
N LYS A 358 -14.31 33.92 36.62
CA LYS A 358 -12.93 34.07 37.11
C LYS A 358 -12.00 33.00 36.52
N GLY A 359 -10.90 33.44 35.91
CA GLY A 359 -9.91 32.56 35.28
C GLY A 359 -10.29 32.03 33.90
N LYS A 360 -11.33 32.60 33.28
CA LYS A 360 -11.74 32.34 31.91
C LYS A 360 -11.84 33.61 31.06
N HIS A 361 -11.99 33.41 29.75
CA HIS A 361 -12.39 34.43 28.78
C HIS A 361 -13.51 33.88 27.88
N TRP A 362 -14.25 34.78 27.23
CA TRP A 362 -15.22 34.44 26.20
C TRP A 362 -14.52 33.97 24.91
N ILE A 363 -14.93 32.81 24.37
CA ILE A 363 -14.34 32.27 23.13
C ILE A 363 -14.76 33.11 21.91
N TRP A 364 -15.96 33.70 21.94
CA TRP A 364 -16.50 34.50 20.83
C TRP A 364 -16.18 35.99 21.01
N ASP A 365 -15.86 36.65 19.91
CA ASP A 365 -15.78 38.11 19.86
C ASP A 365 -17.18 38.76 19.89
N GLN A 366 -17.22 40.09 19.98
CA GLN A 366 -18.48 40.83 20.09
C GLN A 366 -19.36 40.69 18.84
N ASN A 367 -18.77 40.57 17.65
CA ASN A 367 -19.52 40.45 16.40
C ASN A 367 -20.26 39.11 16.34
N LYS A 368 -19.56 38.03 16.65
CA LYS A 368 -20.14 36.68 16.70
C LYS A 368 -21.18 36.54 17.82
N ILE A 369 -21.00 37.24 18.94
CA ILE A 369 -22.01 37.32 20.00
C ILE A 369 -23.27 38.04 19.50
N ASN A 370 -23.13 39.19 18.83
CA ASN A 370 -24.26 39.93 18.28
C ASN A 370 -25.04 39.09 17.24
N GLU A 371 -24.32 38.38 16.36
CA GLU A 371 -24.92 37.45 15.41
C GLU A 371 -25.64 36.29 16.11
N GLY A 372 -25.01 35.70 17.13
CA GLY A 372 -25.61 34.62 17.90
C GLY A 372 -26.87 35.03 18.65
N ILE A 373 -26.95 36.26 19.15
CA ILE A 373 -28.17 36.83 19.74
C ILE A 373 -29.25 37.00 18.66
N LYS A 374 -28.90 37.61 17.53
CA LYS A 374 -29.83 37.84 16.40
C LYS A 374 -30.45 36.54 15.89
N ASN A 375 -29.66 35.48 15.83
CA ASN A 375 -30.07 34.17 15.32
C ASN A 375 -30.63 33.23 16.40
N ASN A 376 -30.89 33.72 17.62
CA ASN A 376 -31.39 32.91 18.74
C ASN A 376 -30.51 31.69 19.09
N ILE A 377 -29.21 31.82 18.83
CA ILE A 377 -28.16 30.85 19.15
C ILE A 377 -27.61 31.09 20.57
N ILE A 378 -27.62 32.33 21.06
CA ILE A 378 -27.27 32.62 22.45
C ILE A 378 -28.52 32.56 23.32
N ILE A 379 -28.49 31.67 24.32
CA ILE A 379 -29.56 31.49 25.30
C ILE A 379 -29.04 31.83 26.70
N PHE A 380 -29.92 32.25 27.60
CA PHE A 380 -29.54 32.61 28.97
C PHE A 380 -30.08 31.57 29.94
N THR A 381 -29.23 31.16 30.88
CA THR A 381 -29.66 30.36 32.04
C THR A 381 -30.57 31.17 32.96
N LYS A 382 -31.25 30.50 33.92
CA LYS A 382 -32.08 31.17 34.94
C LYS A 382 -31.34 32.26 35.72
N ASN A 383 -30.01 32.12 35.87
CA ASN A 383 -29.17 33.07 36.59
C ASN A 383 -28.57 34.15 35.68
N GLY A 384 -29.03 34.27 34.43
CA GLY A 384 -28.55 35.27 33.48
C GLY A 384 -27.21 34.97 32.81
N MET A 385 -26.58 33.81 33.08
CA MET A 385 -25.34 33.43 32.37
C MET A 385 -25.66 33.03 30.92
N PRO A 386 -24.97 33.61 29.92
CA PRO A 386 -25.14 33.25 28.52
C PRO A 386 -24.53 31.87 28.22
N ARG A 387 -25.17 31.15 27.30
CA ARG A 387 -24.78 29.83 26.78
C ARG A 387 -25.03 29.79 25.28
N VAL A 388 -24.35 28.89 24.58
CA VAL A 388 -24.54 28.68 23.15
C VAL A 388 -25.44 27.46 22.94
N LYS A 389 -26.51 27.66 22.19
CA LYS A 389 -27.34 26.61 21.60
C LYS A 389 -26.53 25.92 20.49
N ARG A 390 -26.41 24.59 20.56
CA ARG A 390 -25.87 23.77 19.46
C ARG A 390 -26.85 22.68 19.14
N TYR A 391 -27.14 22.49 17.86
CA TYR A 391 -28.08 21.45 17.44
C TYR A 391 -27.38 20.10 17.31
N LEU A 392 -28.10 19.02 17.61
CA LEU A 392 -27.56 17.66 17.58
C LEU A 392 -27.26 17.21 16.14
N ASP A 393 -28.11 17.58 15.18
CA ASP A 393 -27.96 17.27 13.75
C ASP A 393 -26.78 18.01 13.08
N GLU A 394 -26.27 19.08 13.72
CA GLU A 394 -25.04 19.79 13.34
C GLU A 394 -23.76 19.21 13.98
N LYS A 395 -23.88 18.21 14.85
CA LYS A 395 -22.72 17.56 15.45
C LYS A 395 -21.97 16.79 14.35
N GLU A 396 -20.70 17.16 14.13
CA GLU A 396 -19.83 16.52 13.12
C GLU A 396 -19.66 15.01 13.36
N GLY A 397 -19.79 14.56 14.62
CA GLY A 397 -19.67 13.16 15.02
C GLY A 397 -18.40 12.91 15.83
N ASN A 398 -18.08 11.63 16.04
CA ASN A 398 -16.80 11.24 16.64
C ASN A 398 -15.78 11.01 15.52
N PRO A 399 -14.50 11.43 15.68
CA PRO A 399 -13.48 11.13 14.68
C PRO A 399 -13.34 9.62 14.52
N LEU A 400 -13.26 9.16 13.28
CA LEU A 400 -13.08 7.76 12.93
C LEU A 400 -11.77 7.23 13.52
N SER A 401 -11.82 6.09 14.18
CA SER A 401 -10.65 5.38 14.72
C SER A 401 -10.24 4.22 13.82
N ASP A 402 -9.26 3.45 14.29
CA ASP A 402 -8.83 2.17 13.72
C ASP A 402 -9.76 0.99 14.03
N LEU A 403 -10.78 1.17 14.87
CA LEU A 403 -11.78 0.13 15.16
C LEU A 403 -13.08 0.42 14.41
N TRP A 404 -13.30 -0.28 13.30
CA TRP A 404 -14.51 -0.15 12.48
C TRP A 404 -15.50 -1.23 12.87
N SER A 405 -16.42 -0.87 13.77
CA SER A 405 -17.36 -1.82 14.38
C SER A 405 -18.82 -1.40 14.32
N ASP A 406 -19.09 -0.31 13.61
CA ASP A 406 -20.42 0.23 13.36
C ASP A 406 -21.17 -0.53 12.24
N ASP A 407 -22.49 -0.40 12.27
CA ASP A 407 -23.39 -1.12 11.37
C ASP A 407 -23.34 -0.65 9.90
N GLU A 408 -22.74 0.52 9.61
CA GLU A 408 -22.68 1.10 8.26
C GLU A 408 -21.78 0.27 7.34
N VAL A 409 -20.71 -0.31 7.89
CA VAL A 409 -19.69 -1.06 7.14
C VAL A 409 -19.75 -2.57 7.39
N LYS A 410 -20.82 -3.09 8.00
CA LYS A 410 -20.96 -4.54 8.23
C LYS A 410 -21.07 -5.31 6.91
N ILE A 411 -20.84 -6.63 6.97
CA ILE A 411 -21.01 -7.49 5.78
C ILE A 411 -22.41 -7.40 5.18
N ILE A 412 -22.47 -7.66 3.88
CA ILE A 412 -23.69 -7.65 3.10
C ILE A 412 -24.59 -8.82 3.52
N SER A 413 -25.83 -8.51 3.91
CA SER A 413 -26.81 -9.54 4.25
C SER A 413 -27.43 -10.19 3.01
N ALA A 414 -28.05 -11.37 3.15
CA ALA A 414 -28.66 -12.08 2.03
C ALA A 414 -29.77 -11.28 1.30
N ASN A 415 -30.46 -10.39 2.02
CA ASN A 415 -31.56 -9.58 1.48
C ASN A 415 -31.14 -8.14 1.15
N ASP A 416 -29.84 -7.85 1.20
CA ASP A 416 -29.36 -6.50 0.91
C ASP A 416 -29.48 -6.17 -0.57
N LYS A 417 -29.87 -4.93 -0.88
CA LYS A 417 -30.01 -4.47 -2.28
C LYS A 417 -28.67 -4.38 -3.00
N GLU A 418 -27.58 -4.26 -2.23
CA GLU A 418 -26.22 -4.23 -2.76
C GLU A 418 -25.69 -5.62 -3.12
N ARG A 419 -26.32 -6.71 -2.65
CA ARG A 419 -25.80 -8.07 -2.84
C ARG A 419 -25.71 -8.43 -4.32
N TYR A 420 -24.53 -8.87 -4.73
CA TYR A 420 -24.22 -9.20 -6.12
C TYR A 420 -23.36 -10.45 -6.25
N ALA A 421 -23.78 -11.36 -7.15
CA ALA A 421 -23.12 -12.62 -7.51
C ALA A 421 -22.82 -13.62 -6.37
N PHE A 422 -21.71 -13.48 -5.64
CA PHE A 422 -21.18 -14.52 -4.73
C PHE A 422 -20.82 -14.02 -3.33
N ASP A 423 -20.66 -14.96 -2.41
CA ASP A 423 -20.23 -14.71 -1.03
C ASP A 423 -18.75 -14.25 -1.03
N GLY A 424 -18.49 -13.04 -0.53
CA GLY A 424 -17.15 -12.45 -0.51
C GLY A 424 -17.11 -10.98 -0.95
N GLN A 425 -18.17 -10.49 -1.61
CA GLN A 425 -18.31 -9.07 -1.95
C GLN A 425 -18.13 -8.18 -0.72
N LYS A 426 -17.21 -7.22 -0.82
CA LYS A 426 -17.03 -6.18 0.20
C LYS A 426 -18.15 -5.12 0.11
N PRO A 427 -18.67 -4.63 1.25
CA PRO A 427 -19.71 -3.59 1.26
C PRO A 427 -19.25 -2.28 0.63
N GLU A 428 -20.10 -1.61 -0.14
CA GLU A 428 -19.77 -0.33 -0.76
C GLU A 428 -19.45 0.75 0.28
N ASN A 429 -20.13 0.75 1.44
CA ASN A 429 -19.83 1.67 2.53
C ASN A 429 -18.42 1.48 3.11
N LEU A 430 -17.90 0.25 3.12
CA LEU A 430 -16.52 -0.01 3.57
C LEU A 430 -15.53 0.69 2.64
N ILE A 431 -15.71 0.52 1.33
CA ILE A 431 -14.84 1.14 0.34
C ILE A 431 -15.03 2.65 0.29
N LYS A 432 -16.27 3.14 0.41
CA LYS A 432 -16.56 4.58 0.49
C LYS A 432 -15.79 5.23 1.62
N ARG A 433 -15.79 4.61 2.81
CA ARG A 433 -15.04 5.09 3.96
C ARG A 433 -13.54 5.13 3.67
N ILE A 434 -12.99 4.12 2.99
CA ILE A 434 -11.58 4.11 2.56
C ILE A 434 -11.31 5.28 1.60
N LEU A 435 -12.16 5.52 0.60
CA LEU A 435 -11.98 6.60 -0.37
C LEU A 435 -12.18 7.99 0.24
N ASP A 436 -13.10 8.16 1.19
CA ASP A 436 -13.27 9.42 1.93
C ASP A 436 -12.00 9.78 2.71
N ILE A 437 -11.27 8.77 3.21
CA ILE A 437 -10.02 8.93 3.97
C ILE A 437 -8.85 9.36 3.06
N SER A 438 -8.81 8.90 1.81
CA SER A 438 -7.61 8.95 0.97
C SER A 438 -7.74 9.69 -0.36
N THR A 439 -8.95 10.10 -0.78
CA THR A 439 -9.18 10.67 -2.12
C THR A 439 -10.14 11.85 -2.12
N ASP A 440 -9.97 12.72 -3.11
CA ASP A 440 -10.90 13.77 -3.49
C ASP A 440 -11.57 13.46 -4.85
N PHE A 441 -12.49 14.33 -5.29
CA PHE A 441 -13.14 14.20 -6.59
C PHE A 441 -12.10 14.21 -7.72
N GLY A 442 -12.24 13.31 -8.69
CA GLY A 442 -11.34 13.18 -9.85
C GLY A 442 -10.03 12.41 -9.59
N ASP A 443 -9.72 12.08 -8.33
CA ASP A 443 -8.53 11.27 -8.02
C ASP A 443 -8.60 9.87 -8.64
N LEU A 444 -7.42 9.29 -8.90
CA LEU A 444 -7.28 7.96 -9.49
C LEU A 444 -7.17 6.87 -8.41
N VAL A 445 -8.10 5.94 -8.44
CA VAL A 445 -8.14 4.74 -7.59
C VAL A 445 -7.72 3.52 -8.40
N LEU A 446 -6.88 2.67 -7.81
CA LEU A 446 -6.50 1.38 -8.39
C LEU A 446 -6.87 0.25 -7.45
N ASP A 447 -7.46 -0.79 -8.03
CA ASP A 447 -7.69 -2.07 -7.38
C ASP A 447 -7.32 -3.17 -8.36
N PHE A 448 -6.36 -4.01 -7.98
CA PHE A 448 -5.86 -5.10 -8.82
C PHE A 448 -6.28 -6.50 -8.32
N HIS A 449 -7.33 -6.52 -7.50
CA HIS A 449 -8.06 -7.68 -7.00
C HIS A 449 -9.57 -7.37 -6.97
N ILE A 450 -10.11 -6.86 -8.08
CA ILE A 450 -11.45 -6.22 -8.05
C ILE A 450 -12.59 -7.17 -7.75
N GLY A 451 -12.46 -8.47 -8.03
CA GLY A 451 -13.53 -9.45 -7.82
C GLY A 451 -14.85 -8.99 -8.45
N THR A 452 -15.88 -8.80 -7.62
CA THR A 452 -17.19 -8.29 -8.06
C THR A 452 -17.19 -6.82 -8.55
N GLY A 453 -16.10 -6.08 -8.41
CA GLY A 453 -15.98 -4.69 -8.86
C GLY A 453 -16.44 -3.64 -7.85
N THR A 454 -16.55 -3.95 -6.56
CA THR A 454 -17.02 -2.99 -5.53
C THR A 454 -16.22 -1.69 -5.56
N THR A 455 -14.88 -1.76 -5.62
CA THR A 455 -14.05 -0.55 -5.64
C THR A 455 -14.30 0.33 -6.85
N CYS A 456 -14.44 -0.27 -8.03
CA CYS A 456 -14.79 0.44 -9.26
C CYS A 456 -16.17 1.09 -9.15
N ALA A 457 -17.18 0.36 -8.63
CA ALA A 457 -18.53 0.88 -8.45
C ALA A 457 -18.57 2.09 -7.52
N VAL A 458 -17.87 2.02 -6.38
CA VAL A 458 -17.80 3.11 -5.40
C VAL A 458 -17.04 4.30 -5.94
N ALA A 459 -15.86 4.08 -6.54
CA ALA A 459 -15.08 5.16 -7.16
C ALA A 459 -15.90 5.88 -8.22
N HIS A 460 -16.62 5.14 -9.08
CA HIS A 460 -17.49 5.68 -10.11
C HIS A 460 -18.61 6.56 -9.51
N LYS A 461 -19.37 6.03 -8.53
CA LYS A 461 -20.47 6.74 -7.86
C LYS A 461 -19.99 8.01 -7.13
N MET A 462 -18.74 8.02 -6.66
CA MET A 462 -18.12 9.15 -5.98
C MET A 462 -17.41 10.13 -6.93
N GLY A 463 -17.43 9.90 -8.25
CA GLY A 463 -16.76 10.78 -9.22
C GLY A 463 -15.22 10.72 -9.16
N ARG A 464 -14.67 9.56 -8.78
CA ARG A 464 -13.23 9.26 -8.89
C ARG A 464 -12.97 8.53 -10.20
N ARG A 465 -11.75 8.65 -10.72
CA ARG A 465 -11.29 7.79 -11.81
C ARG A 465 -10.84 6.45 -11.24
N TYR A 466 -10.97 5.38 -12.01
CA TYR A 466 -10.53 4.06 -11.54
C TYR A 466 -9.88 3.19 -12.59
N ILE A 467 -8.98 2.34 -12.11
CA ILE A 467 -8.42 1.19 -12.84
C ILE A 467 -8.70 -0.05 -12.01
N GLY A 468 -9.40 -1.01 -12.60
CA GLY A 468 -9.65 -2.32 -12.03
C GLY A 468 -8.90 -3.42 -12.78
N VAL A 469 -8.30 -4.38 -12.09
CA VAL A 469 -7.70 -5.58 -12.71
C VAL A 469 -8.26 -6.85 -12.09
N GLU A 470 -8.65 -7.79 -12.95
CA GLU A 470 -9.07 -9.15 -12.59
C GLU A 470 -8.57 -10.14 -13.65
N GLN A 471 -8.07 -11.30 -13.24
CA GLN A 471 -7.57 -12.30 -14.17
C GLN A 471 -8.62 -13.35 -14.56
N MET A 472 -9.64 -13.55 -13.72
CA MET A 472 -10.63 -14.61 -13.91
C MET A 472 -11.65 -14.29 -15.00
N ASP A 473 -12.06 -15.32 -15.76
CA ASP A 473 -13.05 -15.21 -16.84
C ASP A 473 -14.42 -14.65 -16.38
N TYR A 474 -14.77 -14.80 -15.09
CA TYR A 474 -16.02 -14.25 -14.56
C TYR A 474 -16.12 -12.72 -14.68
N ILE A 475 -15.00 -12.01 -14.88
CA ILE A 475 -14.96 -10.55 -14.99
C ILE A 475 -15.99 -10.02 -15.99
N GLN A 476 -16.22 -10.73 -17.10
CA GLN A 476 -17.18 -10.34 -18.14
C GLN A 476 -18.63 -10.47 -17.66
N ASN A 477 -18.96 -11.54 -16.95
CA ASN A 477 -20.34 -11.85 -16.56
C ASN A 477 -20.73 -11.27 -15.19
N ILE A 478 -19.73 -10.93 -14.36
CA ILE A 478 -19.93 -10.43 -13.00
C ILE A 478 -19.56 -8.95 -12.97
N THR A 479 -18.29 -8.63 -13.14
CA THR A 479 -17.77 -7.28 -12.90
C THR A 479 -18.26 -6.28 -13.95
N VAL A 480 -18.16 -6.61 -15.23
CA VAL A 480 -18.64 -5.75 -16.33
C VAL A 480 -20.16 -5.54 -16.26
N GLU A 481 -20.93 -6.60 -16.00
CA GLU A 481 -22.38 -6.50 -15.83
C GLU A 481 -22.78 -5.66 -14.60
N ARG A 482 -22.03 -5.73 -13.50
CA ARG A 482 -22.23 -4.84 -12.34
C ARG A 482 -22.00 -3.40 -12.75
N MET A 483 -20.90 -3.12 -13.44
CA MET A 483 -20.55 -1.75 -13.82
C MET A 483 -21.52 -1.15 -14.85
N LYS A 484 -22.14 -1.97 -15.71
CA LYS A 484 -23.28 -1.54 -16.54
C LYS A 484 -24.46 -1.07 -15.68
N LYS A 485 -24.83 -1.82 -14.63
CA LYS A 485 -25.90 -1.40 -13.69
C LYS A 485 -25.55 -0.09 -12.98
N VAL A 486 -24.27 0.12 -12.63
CA VAL A 486 -23.78 1.38 -12.06
C VAL A 486 -24.00 2.53 -13.04
N ILE A 487 -23.59 2.37 -14.30
CA ILE A 487 -23.83 3.37 -15.36
C ILE A 487 -25.34 3.61 -15.56
N ASP A 488 -26.17 2.58 -15.48
CA ASP A 488 -27.63 2.69 -15.62
C ASP A 488 -28.30 3.42 -14.44
N GLY A 489 -27.58 3.64 -13.34
CA GLY A 489 -28.06 4.36 -12.16
C GLY A 489 -28.74 3.46 -11.12
N GLU A 490 -28.23 2.25 -10.92
CA GLU A 490 -28.70 1.38 -9.83
C GLU A 490 -28.73 2.09 -8.47
N GLN A 491 -29.61 1.62 -7.58
CA GLN A 491 -29.89 2.27 -6.29
C GLN A 491 -29.47 1.42 -5.08
N GLY A 492 -28.54 0.48 -5.27
CA GLY A 492 -27.91 -0.33 -4.21
C GLY A 492 -26.72 0.39 -3.55
N GLY A 493 -26.26 -0.12 -2.40
CA GLY A 493 -25.07 0.37 -1.69
C GLY A 493 -25.09 1.87 -1.41
N ILE A 494 -24.06 2.59 -1.85
CA ILE A 494 -23.88 4.03 -1.55
C ILE A 494 -24.65 4.96 -2.49
N SER A 495 -25.39 4.44 -3.46
CA SER A 495 -25.99 5.25 -4.53
C SER A 495 -26.85 6.40 -4.00
N LYS A 496 -27.62 6.17 -2.93
CA LYS A 496 -28.43 7.23 -2.30
C LYS A 496 -27.60 8.28 -1.57
N SER A 497 -26.56 7.87 -0.85
CA SER A 497 -25.72 8.79 -0.09
C SER A 497 -24.76 9.58 -0.99
N ALA A 498 -24.48 9.07 -2.18
CA ALA A 498 -23.72 9.74 -3.23
C ALA A 498 -24.58 10.52 -4.24
N ASP A 499 -25.91 10.56 -4.06
CA ASP A 499 -26.87 11.13 -5.03
C ASP A 499 -26.66 10.62 -6.47
N TRP A 500 -26.43 9.32 -6.61
CA TRP A 500 -26.10 8.69 -7.87
C TRP A 500 -27.35 8.45 -8.73
N GLN A 501 -27.34 8.99 -9.95
CA GLN A 501 -28.42 8.90 -10.93
C GLN A 501 -28.03 8.13 -12.22
N GLY A 502 -26.83 7.54 -12.23
CA GLY A 502 -26.23 6.91 -13.41
C GLY A 502 -25.47 7.89 -14.31
N GLY A 503 -24.84 7.35 -15.35
CA GLY A 503 -23.98 8.07 -16.29
C GLY A 503 -22.54 7.55 -16.29
N GLY A 504 -21.64 8.32 -16.88
CA GLY A 504 -20.23 7.97 -17.00
C GLY A 504 -19.95 6.86 -18.01
N SER A 505 -18.70 6.41 -18.03
CA SER A 505 -18.23 5.33 -18.90
C SER A 505 -17.03 4.60 -18.32
N PHE A 506 -16.77 3.40 -18.82
CA PHE A 506 -15.50 2.71 -18.65
C PHE A 506 -15.11 1.98 -19.92
N ILE A 507 -13.81 1.72 -20.06
CA ILE A 507 -13.26 0.84 -21.07
C ILE A 507 -12.94 -0.49 -20.42
N TYR A 508 -13.44 -1.56 -21.03
CA TYR A 508 -12.95 -2.92 -20.83
C TYR A 508 -11.87 -3.21 -21.86
N CYS A 509 -10.77 -3.84 -21.45
CA CYS A 509 -9.79 -4.42 -22.35
C CYS A 509 -9.15 -5.67 -21.72
N GLU A 510 -8.44 -6.43 -22.52
CA GLU A 510 -7.73 -7.64 -22.10
C GLU A 510 -6.25 -7.51 -22.45
N LEU A 511 -5.36 -8.11 -21.66
CA LEU A 511 -3.99 -8.32 -22.11
C LEU A 511 -3.98 -9.38 -23.22
N LEU A 512 -3.34 -9.10 -24.35
CA LEU A 512 -3.31 -10.03 -25.48
C LEU A 512 -2.44 -11.26 -25.15
N GLU A 513 -3.09 -12.40 -24.92
CA GLU A 513 -2.44 -13.71 -24.84
C GLU A 513 -2.34 -14.34 -26.22
N ASN A 514 -1.15 -14.78 -26.62
CA ASN A 514 -0.95 -15.55 -27.85
C ASN A 514 -0.46 -16.98 -27.56
N ALA A 515 -1.08 -17.63 -26.57
CA ALA A 515 -0.86 -19.06 -26.30
C ALA A 515 -1.58 -19.96 -27.30
N SER A 516 -2.80 -19.57 -27.73
CA SER A 516 -3.69 -20.37 -28.58
C SER A 516 -3.05 -20.82 -29.89
N THR A 517 -2.30 -19.96 -30.57
CA THR A 517 -1.62 -20.29 -31.83
C THR A 517 -0.60 -21.43 -31.66
N LEU A 518 0.15 -21.42 -30.56
CA LEU A 518 1.10 -22.49 -30.25
C LEU A 518 0.37 -23.75 -29.80
N ILE A 519 -0.70 -23.63 -29.01
CA ILE A 519 -1.53 -24.77 -28.58
C ILE A 519 -2.16 -25.47 -29.78
N GLU A 520 -2.70 -24.73 -30.75
CA GLU A 520 -3.26 -25.29 -31.98
C GLU A 520 -2.20 -26.02 -32.81
N LYS A 521 -1.00 -25.42 -32.97
CA LYS A 521 0.15 -26.10 -33.60
C LYS A 521 0.51 -27.40 -32.88
N ILE A 522 0.57 -27.38 -31.54
CA ILE A 522 0.88 -28.57 -30.74
C ILE A 522 -0.21 -29.64 -30.90
N GLN A 523 -1.49 -29.25 -30.86
CA GLN A 523 -2.60 -30.19 -31.02
C GLN A 523 -2.60 -30.85 -32.41
N ALA A 524 -2.30 -30.08 -33.45
CA ALA A 524 -2.17 -30.56 -34.83
C ALA A 524 -0.89 -31.37 -35.10
N ALA A 525 0.05 -31.41 -34.15
CA ALA A 525 1.34 -32.06 -34.33
C ALA A 525 1.23 -33.60 -34.51
N SER A 526 2.13 -34.13 -35.34
CA SER A 526 2.43 -35.55 -35.52
C SER A 526 3.78 -35.90 -34.87
N GLU A 527 4.13 -37.19 -34.76
CA GLU A 527 5.46 -37.61 -34.25
C GLU A 527 6.62 -37.02 -35.07
N GLU A 528 6.40 -36.74 -36.36
CA GLU A 528 7.40 -36.14 -37.26
C GLU A 528 7.56 -34.63 -37.04
N THR A 529 6.51 -33.95 -36.59
CA THR A 529 6.46 -32.48 -36.50
C THR A 529 6.59 -31.95 -35.07
N ILE A 530 6.27 -32.76 -34.05
CA ILE A 530 6.31 -32.36 -32.63
C ILE A 530 7.69 -31.87 -32.19
N SER A 531 8.77 -32.46 -32.70
CA SER A 531 10.14 -32.04 -32.39
C SER A 531 10.51 -30.69 -33.00
N LYS A 532 9.92 -30.33 -34.16
CA LYS A 532 10.09 -29.00 -34.76
C LYS A 532 9.32 -27.95 -33.94
N ILE A 533 8.08 -28.27 -33.55
CA ILE A 533 7.25 -27.39 -32.72
C ILE A 533 7.90 -27.17 -31.34
N LYS A 534 8.49 -28.20 -30.73
CA LYS A 534 9.30 -28.08 -29.51
C LYS A 534 10.44 -27.06 -29.69
N LYS A 535 11.18 -27.14 -30.80
CA LYS A 535 12.24 -26.16 -31.09
C LYS A 535 11.70 -24.75 -31.26
N GLU A 536 10.58 -24.58 -31.96
CA GLU A 536 9.89 -23.29 -32.08
C GLU A 536 9.51 -22.72 -30.70
N ILE A 537 8.99 -23.55 -29.80
CA ILE A 537 8.65 -23.17 -28.42
C ILE A 537 9.91 -22.80 -27.62
N TYR A 538 11.00 -23.55 -27.77
CA TYR A 538 12.23 -23.32 -26.98
C TYR A 538 13.01 -22.08 -27.42
N VAL A 539 12.82 -21.62 -28.66
CA VAL A 539 13.41 -20.36 -29.15
C VAL A 539 12.44 -19.19 -29.03
N ASP A 540 11.19 -19.43 -28.63
CA ASP A 540 10.23 -18.38 -28.35
C ASP A 540 10.68 -17.62 -27.11
N GLU A 541 11.07 -16.37 -27.28
CA GLU A 541 11.64 -15.56 -26.20
C GLU A 541 10.66 -15.27 -25.05
N ARG A 542 9.36 -15.58 -25.23
CA ARG A 542 8.33 -15.50 -24.19
C ARG A 542 8.26 -16.77 -23.35
N ILE A 543 8.82 -17.88 -23.82
CA ILE A 543 8.92 -19.14 -23.08
C ILE A 543 10.19 -19.09 -22.25
N ILE A 544 10.02 -19.14 -20.93
CA ILE A 544 11.13 -19.08 -19.99
C ILE A 544 11.60 -20.50 -19.68
N PRO A 545 12.83 -20.90 -20.05
CA PRO A 545 13.36 -22.21 -19.69
C PRO A 545 13.66 -22.23 -18.19
N TYR A 546 12.81 -22.89 -17.40
CA TYR A 546 12.94 -23.01 -15.93
C TYR A 546 14.08 -23.92 -15.45
N ILE A 547 14.97 -24.26 -16.36
CA ILE A 547 15.71 -25.51 -16.36
C ILE A 547 17.13 -25.16 -16.82
N THR A 548 18.14 -25.49 -16.02
CA THR A 548 19.54 -25.34 -16.42
C THR A 548 19.83 -26.18 -17.67
N ARG A 549 20.90 -25.89 -18.42
CA ARG A 549 21.24 -26.64 -19.65
C ARG A 549 21.26 -28.16 -19.45
N GLU A 550 21.75 -28.61 -18.30
CA GLU A 550 21.86 -30.02 -17.92
C GLU A 550 20.49 -30.65 -17.59
N GLU A 551 19.63 -29.91 -16.89
CA GLU A 551 18.25 -30.34 -16.67
C GLU A 551 17.41 -30.27 -17.96
N LEU A 552 17.79 -29.42 -18.92
CA LEU A 552 17.15 -29.28 -20.24
C LEU A 552 17.47 -30.50 -21.11
N GLU A 553 18.72 -30.94 -21.08
CA GLU A 553 19.15 -32.19 -21.71
C GLU A 553 18.43 -33.40 -21.11
N LYS A 554 18.29 -33.44 -19.79
CA LYS A 554 17.54 -34.50 -19.09
C LYS A 554 16.04 -34.47 -19.41
N ALA A 555 15.43 -33.28 -19.38
CA ALA A 555 14.04 -33.09 -19.78
C ALA A 555 13.82 -33.45 -21.26
N ASP A 556 14.82 -33.23 -22.11
CA ASP A 556 14.80 -33.59 -23.52
C ASP A 556 14.84 -35.11 -23.74
N GLU A 557 15.69 -35.82 -23.00
CA GLU A 557 15.71 -37.30 -22.98
C GLU A 557 14.38 -37.88 -22.49
N GLU A 558 13.85 -37.37 -21.38
CA GLU A 558 12.54 -37.77 -20.86
C GLU A 558 11.43 -37.45 -21.87
N PHE A 559 11.43 -36.28 -22.49
CA PHE A 559 10.45 -35.88 -23.50
C PHE A 559 10.46 -36.79 -24.73
N ASN A 560 11.65 -37.19 -25.19
CA ASN A 560 11.77 -38.09 -26.34
C ASN A 560 11.21 -39.49 -26.04
N SER A 561 11.21 -39.91 -24.77
CA SER A 561 10.67 -41.20 -24.33
C SER A 561 9.13 -41.24 -24.20
N LEU A 562 8.47 -40.06 -24.20
CA LEU A 562 7.02 -39.95 -24.08
C LEU A 562 6.28 -40.35 -25.37
N LYS A 563 5.02 -40.77 -25.24
CA LYS A 563 4.12 -40.94 -26.40
C LYS A 563 3.69 -39.56 -26.93
N LEU A 564 3.32 -39.47 -28.22
CA LEU A 564 2.86 -38.21 -28.84
C LEU A 564 1.87 -37.41 -27.98
N GLU A 565 0.84 -38.05 -27.43
CA GLU A 565 -0.16 -37.35 -26.60
C GLU A 565 0.40 -36.82 -25.28
N GLU A 566 1.41 -37.49 -24.71
CA GLU A 566 2.11 -37.02 -23.52
C GLU A 566 3.07 -35.88 -23.86
N LYS A 567 3.75 -35.95 -25.02
CA LYS A 567 4.56 -34.85 -25.58
C LYS A 567 3.71 -33.59 -25.81
N LYS A 568 2.54 -33.74 -26.43
CA LYS A 568 1.59 -32.63 -26.64
C LYS A 568 1.15 -32.01 -25.33
N LYS A 569 0.77 -32.82 -24.34
CA LYS A 569 0.40 -32.35 -23.00
C LYS A 569 1.56 -31.62 -22.31
N ALA A 570 2.79 -32.11 -22.44
CA ALA A 570 3.98 -31.46 -21.86
C ALA A 570 4.24 -30.09 -22.50
N LEU A 571 4.18 -29.98 -23.83
CA LEU A 571 4.37 -28.70 -24.54
C LEU A 571 3.21 -27.72 -24.28
N ILE A 572 1.96 -28.19 -24.27
CA ILE A 572 0.79 -27.35 -23.92
C ILE A 572 0.96 -26.83 -22.49
N SER A 573 1.35 -27.71 -21.55
CA SER A 573 1.64 -27.29 -20.18
C SER A 573 2.75 -26.24 -20.11
N LEU A 574 3.80 -26.35 -20.93
CA LEU A 574 4.88 -25.35 -20.99
C LEU A 574 4.39 -24.00 -21.53
N VAL A 575 3.57 -24.01 -22.59
CA VAL A 575 2.98 -22.80 -23.18
C VAL A 575 1.98 -22.14 -22.24
N ASP A 576 1.06 -22.92 -21.66
CA ASP A 576 0.06 -22.44 -20.68
C ASP A 576 0.73 -21.83 -19.44
N LYS A 577 1.89 -22.37 -19.05
CA LYS A 577 2.69 -21.91 -17.91
C LYS A 577 3.46 -20.62 -18.16
N ASN A 578 3.57 -20.13 -19.38
CA ASN A 578 4.29 -18.88 -19.64
C ASN A 578 3.35 -17.75 -20.02
N LYS A 579 2.02 -17.99 -20.03
CA LYS A 579 0.95 -17.02 -20.36
C LYS A 579 1.46 -16.01 -21.37
N LEU A 580 1.63 -16.46 -22.61
CA LEU A 580 2.45 -15.82 -23.64
C LEU A 580 1.88 -14.47 -24.12
N TYR A 581 1.88 -13.49 -23.23
CA TYR A 581 1.42 -12.14 -23.47
C TYR A 581 2.33 -11.49 -24.50
N VAL A 582 1.74 -10.76 -25.43
CA VAL A 582 2.51 -10.09 -26.48
C VAL A 582 3.03 -8.76 -25.94
N ASN A 583 4.35 -8.55 -26.04
CA ASN A 583 4.95 -7.28 -25.63
C ASN A 583 4.57 -6.17 -26.61
N TYR A 584 4.44 -4.96 -26.08
CA TYR A 584 4.19 -3.75 -26.85
C TYR A 584 5.27 -3.51 -27.92
N SER A 585 6.53 -3.88 -27.66
CA SER A 585 7.64 -3.78 -28.63
C SER A 585 7.42 -4.66 -29.87
N ASP A 586 6.66 -5.74 -29.71
CA ASP A 586 6.50 -6.78 -30.72
C ASP A 586 5.13 -6.65 -31.42
N MET A 587 4.39 -5.58 -31.14
CA MET A 587 3.02 -5.35 -31.63
C MET A 587 2.90 -5.25 -33.15
N ASP A 588 3.98 -4.83 -33.83
CA ASP A 588 4.01 -4.72 -35.30
C ASP A 588 4.57 -5.99 -35.97
N ASP A 589 4.90 -7.05 -35.21
CA ASP A 589 5.28 -8.36 -35.76
C ASP A 589 4.03 -9.08 -36.30
N GLU A 590 4.06 -9.36 -37.62
CA GLU A 590 2.96 -9.97 -38.37
C GLU A 590 2.57 -11.36 -37.86
N SER A 591 3.47 -12.07 -37.17
CA SER A 591 3.22 -13.40 -36.62
C SER A 591 2.17 -13.42 -35.50
N TYR A 592 1.93 -12.28 -34.85
CA TYR A 592 0.91 -12.13 -33.80
C TYR A 592 -0.48 -11.82 -34.36
N ALA A 593 -0.61 -11.49 -35.66
CA ALA A 593 -1.88 -11.19 -36.33
C ALA A 593 -2.77 -10.16 -35.56
N ILE A 594 -2.14 -9.16 -34.93
CA ILE A 594 -2.84 -8.16 -34.09
C ILE A 594 -3.71 -7.26 -34.97
N SER A 595 -4.97 -7.08 -34.59
CA SER A 595 -5.91 -6.23 -35.32
C SER A 595 -5.49 -4.75 -35.30
N GLU A 596 -5.81 -4.00 -36.37
CA GLU A 596 -5.50 -2.56 -36.42
C GLU A 596 -6.22 -1.76 -35.32
N SER A 597 -7.40 -2.21 -34.89
CA SER A 597 -8.11 -1.64 -33.73
C SER A 597 -7.35 -1.85 -32.41
N ASP A 598 -6.80 -3.04 -32.18
CA ASP A 598 -6.02 -3.33 -30.98
C ASP A 598 -4.70 -2.56 -30.98
N LYS A 599 -4.05 -2.45 -32.14
CA LYS A 599 -2.87 -1.59 -32.31
C LYS A 599 -3.21 -0.13 -32.01
N ALA A 600 -4.32 0.38 -32.55
CA ALA A 600 -4.74 1.77 -32.33
C ALA A 600 -5.05 2.04 -30.86
N PHE A 601 -5.79 1.16 -30.19
CA PHE A 601 -6.09 1.27 -28.76
C PHE A 601 -4.79 1.24 -27.94
N THR A 602 -3.94 0.24 -28.16
CA THR A 602 -2.67 0.07 -27.46
C THR A 602 -1.74 1.28 -27.65
N LYS A 603 -1.61 1.78 -28.89
CA LYS A 603 -0.84 3.01 -29.18
C LYS A 603 -1.43 4.22 -28.45
N SER A 604 -2.75 4.39 -28.45
CA SER A 604 -3.40 5.50 -27.75
C SER A 604 -3.25 5.42 -26.22
N PHE A 605 -3.21 4.21 -25.65
CA PHE A 605 -2.96 4.02 -24.23
C PHE A 605 -1.52 4.39 -23.86
N TYR A 606 -0.52 3.96 -24.63
CA TYR A 606 0.89 4.23 -24.32
C TYR A 606 1.43 5.55 -24.86
N ALA A 607 0.64 6.30 -25.63
CA ALA A 607 1.02 7.64 -26.08
C ALA A 607 1.36 8.52 -24.86
N GLU A 608 2.46 9.24 -24.95
CA GLU A 608 2.86 10.22 -23.94
C GLU A 608 1.74 11.27 -23.79
N VAL A 609 1.43 11.60 -22.53
CA VAL A 609 0.47 12.64 -22.13
C VAL A 609 1.24 13.82 -21.61
#